data_AF-S4RMR0-F1
#
_entry.id   AF-S4RMR0-F1
#
_cell.length_a   1.000
_cell.length_b   1.000
_cell.length_c   1.000
_cell.angle_alpha   90.00
_cell.angle_beta   90.00
_cell.angle_gamma   90.00
#
_symmetry.space_group_name_H-M   'P 1'
#
loop_
_entity.id
_entity.type
_entity.pdbx_description
1 polymer ?
#
loop_
_entity_poly.entity_id
_entity_poly.type
_entity_poly.pdbx_seq_one_letter_code
_entity_poly.pdbx_strand_id
1 'polypeptide(L)'
;ESEIEKEKEQAAFQKAFENFLHNTIFIPRPPGSKSGEIGDSRSVCPKEPGFDQGGARTTAAPRDNFPTMDKVVRQREFAVIEGLRHFTVYRIDIQACNHAAADLGCSMQNYVFARTMPEPHADDIPGSMAAKLLNSNIVFLSWPEPTNPNGLIILYEITVWREQV
;
A
#
# COMPACT_ATOMS: atom_id res chain seq x y z
N GLU A 1 1.02 -37.16 -4.57
CA GLU A 1 -0.44 -36.97 -4.78
C GLU A 1 -1.00 -35.79 -4.01
N SER A 2 -0.60 -35.59 -2.74
CA SER A 2 -1.07 -34.47 -1.89
C SER A 2 -0.78 -33.05 -2.40
N GLU A 3 0.37 -32.81 -3.03
CA GLU A 3 0.72 -31.47 -3.55
C GLU A 3 -0.13 -31.09 -4.76
N ILE A 4 -0.38 -32.03 -5.67
CA ILE A 4 -1.20 -31.82 -6.87
C ILE A 4 -2.65 -31.52 -6.51
N GLU A 5 -3.17 -32.18 -5.46
CA GLU A 5 -4.52 -31.93 -4.96
C GLU A 5 -4.65 -30.53 -4.34
N LYS A 6 -3.67 -30.13 -3.52
CA LYS A 6 -3.60 -28.79 -2.94
C LYS A 6 -3.52 -27.69 -4.00
N GLU A 7 -2.73 -27.88 -5.06
CA GLU A 7 -2.67 -26.93 -6.18
C GLU A 7 -4.01 -26.83 -6.92
N LYS A 8 -4.73 -27.95 -7.12
CA LYS A 8 -6.06 -27.95 -7.74
C LYS A 8 -7.10 -27.22 -6.89
N GLU A 9 -7.07 -27.44 -5.58
CA GLU A 9 -7.95 -26.73 -4.64
C GLU A 9 -7.67 -25.22 -4.63
N GLN A 10 -6.39 -24.82 -4.60
CA GLN A 10 -5.98 -23.42 -4.68
C GLN A 10 -6.43 -22.78 -6.01
N ALA A 11 -6.25 -23.47 -7.14
CA ALA A 11 -6.70 -23.01 -8.45
C ALA A 11 -8.24 -22.91 -8.54
N ALA A 12 -8.96 -23.89 -7.98
CA ALA A 12 -10.42 -23.87 -7.92
C ALA A 12 -10.94 -22.71 -7.06
N PHE A 13 -10.28 -22.45 -5.92
CA PHE A 13 -10.60 -21.33 -5.04
C PHE A 13 -10.36 -19.98 -5.73
N GLN A 14 -9.18 -19.82 -6.37
CA GLN A 14 -8.86 -18.61 -7.13
C GLN A 14 -9.89 -18.36 -8.23
N LYS A 15 -10.25 -19.39 -8.99
CA LYS A 15 -11.26 -19.30 -10.06
C LYS A 15 -12.65 -18.97 -9.51
N ALA A 16 -13.05 -19.56 -8.39
CA ALA A 16 -14.34 -19.29 -7.76
C ALA A 16 -14.40 -17.84 -7.26
N PHE A 17 -13.31 -17.33 -6.68
CA PHE A 17 -13.19 -15.95 -6.24
C PHE A 17 -13.26 -14.96 -7.42
N GLU A 18 -12.51 -15.21 -8.49
CA GLU A 18 -12.56 -14.39 -9.71
C GLU A 18 -13.96 -14.39 -10.33
N ASN A 19 -14.60 -15.56 -10.44
CA ASN A 19 -15.98 -15.66 -10.93
C ASN A 19 -16.98 -14.91 -10.05
N PHE A 20 -16.84 -14.99 -8.73
CA PHE A 20 -17.69 -14.24 -7.81
C PHE A 20 -17.55 -12.73 -8.05
N LEU A 21 -16.32 -12.23 -8.14
CA LEU A 21 -16.07 -10.82 -8.45
C LEU A 21 -16.69 -10.43 -9.80
N HIS A 22 -16.53 -11.28 -10.83
CA HIS A 22 -17.10 -11.01 -12.15
C HIS A 22 -18.64 -10.98 -12.14
N ASN A 23 -19.29 -11.89 -11.43
CA ASN A 23 -20.75 -11.97 -11.38
C ASN A 23 -21.40 -10.88 -10.52
N THR A 24 -20.68 -10.37 -9.51
CA THR A 24 -21.22 -9.37 -8.58
C THR A 24 -20.99 -7.95 -9.08
N ILE A 25 -19.90 -7.70 -9.81
CA ILE A 25 -19.49 -6.35 -10.23
C ILE A 25 -19.96 -6.05 -11.66
N PHE A 26 -20.02 -7.05 -12.55
CA PHE A 26 -20.45 -6.84 -13.94
C PHE A 26 -21.91 -7.26 -14.11
N ILE A 27 -22.76 -6.32 -14.54
CA ILE A 27 -24.11 -6.63 -14.97
C ILE A 27 -24.00 -7.57 -16.19
N PRO A 28 -24.55 -8.79 -16.15
CA PRO A 28 -24.52 -9.69 -17.30
C PRO A 28 -25.14 -8.98 -18.50
N ARG A 29 -24.45 -8.99 -19.64
CA ARG A 29 -24.96 -8.40 -20.87
C ARG A 29 -26.25 -9.18 -21.23
N PRO A 30 -27.44 -8.55 -21.24
CA PRO A 30 -28.66 -9.27 -21.54
C PRO A 30 -28.57 -9.86 -22.95
N PRO A 31 -29.02 -11.10 -23.17
CA PRO A 31 -28.98 -11.71 -24.48
C PRO A 31 -29.98 -10.97 -25.38
N GLY A 32 -29.48 -10.20 -26.34
CA GLY A 32 -30.32 -9.62 -27.40
C GLY A 32 -30.19 -8.14 -27.71
N SER A 33 -29.06 -7.45 -27.47
CA SER A 33 -28.86 -6.11 -28.04
C SER A 33 -28.57 -6.18 -29.56
N LYS A 34 -29.64 -6.42 -30.33
CA LYS A 34 -29.85 -5.81 -31.63
C LYS A 34 -30.75 -4.61 -31.39
N SER A 35 -30.36 -3.45 -31.90
CA SER A 35 -31.10 -2.18 -31.79
C SER A 35 -32.59 -2.33 -32.11
N GLY A 36 -33.48 -1.81 -31.25
CA GLY A 36 -34.92 -1.74 -31.52
C GLY A 36 -35.77 -1.38 -30.31
N GLU A 37 -36.14 -0.10 -30.22
CA GLU A 37 -37.36 0.53 -29.69
C GLU A 37 -38.16 -0.02 -28.46
N ILE A 38 -38.39 0.93 -27.52
CA ILE A 38 -39.62 1.26 -26.76
C ILE A 38 -40.34 0.14 -25.99
N GLY A 39 -40.39 0.24 -24.65
CA GLY A 39 -41.39 -0.47 -23.85
C GLY A 39 -41.13 -0.56 -22.34
N ASP A 40 -41.70 0.41 -21.62
CA ASP A 40 -42.25 0.42 -20.24
C ASP A 40 -41.72 -0.50 -19.09
N SER A 41 -41.47 0.22 -17.99
CA SER A 41 -41.35 -0.11 -16.56
C SER A 41 -41.87 -1.46 -16.06
N ARG A 42 -41.00 -2.18 -15.34
CA ARG A 42 -41.16 -2.64 -13.93
C ARG A 42 -40.07 -3.66 -13.56
N SER A 43 -38.99 -3.19 -12.94
CA SER A 43 -38.03 -4.08 -12.28
C SER A 43 -38.47 -4.30 -10.84
N VAL A 44 -38.98 -5.50 -10.56
CA VAL A 44 -39.31 -5.98 -9.21
C VAL A 44 -38.02 -6.45 -8.55
N CYS A 45 -37.53 -5.72 -7.54
CA CYS A 45 -36.48 -6.20 -6.64
C CYS A 45 -37.08 -7.22 -5.65
N PRO A 46 -36.46 -8.40 -5.44
CA PRO A 46 -36.82 -9.26 -4.32
C PRO A 46 -36.45 -8.59 -3.00
N LYS A 47 -37.42 -8.49 -2.08
CA LYS A 47 -37.20 -8.11 -0.68
C LYS A 47 -36.57 -9.28 0.06
N GLU A 48 -35.36 -9.09 0.58
CA GLU A 48 -34.81 -9.94 1.65
C GLU A 48 -35.39 -9.50 3.01
N PRO A 49 -35.62 -10.44 3.95
CA PRO A 49 -36.21 -10.14 5.25
C PRO A 49 -35.18 -9.46 6.18
N GLY A 50 -35.70 -8.54 7.00
CA GLY A 50 -34.91 -7.62 7.82
C GLY A 50 -34.04 -8.26 8.88
N PHE A 51 -32.87 -7.66 9.07
CA PHE A 51 -32.09 -7.74 10.30
C PHE A 51 -32.04 -6.34 10.92
N ASP A 52 -32.58 -6.24 12.13
CA ASP A 52 -32.78 -4.99 12.86
C ASP A 52 -31.47 -4.31 13.28
N GLN A 53 -31.59 -3.00 13.45
CA GLN A 53 -30.55 -2.00 13.69
C GLN A 53 -29.68 -2.27 14.92
N GLY A 54 -28.37 -2.31 14.70
CA GLY A 54 -27.37 -1.91 15.67
C GLY A 54 -26.41 -0.93 14.99
N GLY A 55 -26.60 0.37 15.22
CA GLY A 55 -25.82 1.43 14.61
C GLY A 55 -24.35 1.39 15.04
N ALA A 56 -23.53 0.60 14.33
CA ALA A 56 -22.09 0.77 14.33
C ALA A 56 -21.76 1.85 13.30
N ARG A 57 -21.76 3.11 13.75
CA ARG A 57 -21.02 4.17 13.09
C ARG A 57 -19.55 3.73 13.14
N THR A 58 -19.07 3.02 12.12
CA THR A 58 -17.63 2.92 11.87
C THR A 58 -17.20 4.35 11.63
N THR A 59 -16.75 5.01 12.69
CA THR A 59 -15.86 6.15 12.59
C THR A 59 -14.72 5.65 11.73
N ALA A 60 -14.77 5.97 10.43
CA ALA A 60 -13.64 5.81 9.54
C ALA A 60 -12.49 6.43 10.31
N ALA A 61 -11.53 5.58 10.69
CA ALA A 61 -10.31 6.04 11.35
C ALA A 61 -9.80 7.25 10.55
N PRO A 62 -9.36 8.33 11.22
CA PRO A 62 -8.82 9.48 10.51
C PRO A 62 -7.85 8.93 9.48
N ARG A 63 -8.11 9.19 8.20
CA ARG A 63 -7.12 8.94 7.16
C ARG A 63 -5.95 9.81 7.59
N ASP A 64 -4.93 9.21 8.18
CA ASP A 64 -3.67 9.87 8.41
C ASP A 64 -3.33 10.58 7.10
N ASN A 65 -3.15 11.91 7.16
CA ASN A 65 -2.88 12.77 6.01
C ASN A 65 -1.47 12.48 5.46
N PHE A 66 -1.23 11.24 5.05
CA PHE A 66 -0.05 10.89 4.30
C PHE A 66 -0.20 11.47 2.90
N PRO A 67 0.79 12.21 2.40
CA PRO A 67 0.74 12.74 1.04
C PRO A 67 0.62 11.57 0.06
N THR A 68 -0.45 11.59 -0.73
CA THR A 68 -0.70 10.59 -1.78
C THR A 68 -0.09 11.07 -3.08
N MET A 69 0.51 10.14 -3.83
CA MET A 69 1.00 10.39 -5.18
C MET A 69 0.26 9.51 -6.18
N ASP A 70 -0.32 10.13 -7.19
CA ASP A 70 -1.12 9.42 -8.20
C ASP A 70 -0.32 9.26 -9.50
N LYS A 71 -0.31 8.04 -10.05
CA LYS A 71 0.30 7.75 -11.34
C LYS A 71 -0.67 6.97 -12.23
N VAL A 72 -1.11 7.59 -13.32
CA VAL A 72 -1.96 6.95 -14.33
C VAL A 72 -1.09 6.20 -15.34
N VAL A 73 -1.32 4.89 -15.45
CA VAL A 73 -0.64 4.01 -16.40
C VAL A 73 -1.59 3.64 -17.54
N ARG A 74 -1.18 3.81 -18.80
CA ARG A 74 -1.98 3.47 -19.99
C ARG A 74 -1.23 2.46 -20.84
N GLN A 75 -1.95 1.46 -21.35
CA GLN A 75 -1.43 0.44 -22.31
C GLN A 75 -0.24 -0.38 -21.79
N ARG A 76 0.02 -0.38 -20.48
CA ARG A 76 1.10 -1.13 -19.82
C ARG A 76 0.60 -1.64 -18.47
N GLU A 77 1.20 -2.74 -18.03
CA GLU A 77 0.91 -3.36 -16.72
C GLU A 77 2.03 -3.11 -15.69
N PHE A 78 2.97 -2.22 -16.02
CA PHE A 78 4.09 -1.84 -15.14
C PHE A 78 4.31 -0.33 -15.15
N ALA A 79 4.83 0.18 -14.02
CA ALA A 79 5.27 1.55 -13.87
C ALA A 79 6.40 1.66 -12.85
N VAL A 80 7.28 2.64 -13.04
CA VAL A 80 8.34 3.00 -12.08
C VAL A 80 7.87 4.22 -11.29
N ILE A 81 7.94 4.16 -9.97
CA ILE A 81 7.57 5.27 -9.08
C ILE A 81 8.88 5.88 -8.56
N GLU A 82 9.09 7.16 -8.86
CA GLU A 82 10.35 7.88 -8.56
C GLU A 82 10.13 8.95 -7.49
N GLY A 83 11.22 9.50 -6.93
CA GLY A 83 11.15 10.58 -5.94
C GLY A 83 10.65 10.12 -4.56
N LEU A 84 10.77 8.83 -4.25
CA LEU A 84 10.39 8.26 -2.97
C LEU A 84 11.54 8.37 -1.95
N ARG A 85 11.19 8.47 -0.66
CA ARG A 85 12.17 8.44 0.43
C ARG A 85 12.83 7.06 0.51
N HIS A 86 14.13 7.02 0.75
CA HIS A 86 14.88 5.78 0.96
C HIS A 86 14.40 5.04 2.21
N PHE A 87 14.60 3.71 2.23
CA PHE A 87 14.21 2.80 3.31
C PHE A 87 12.82 3.02 3.92
N THR A 88 11.85 3.44 3.11
CA THR A 88 10.51 3.82 3.56
C THR A 88 9.48 2.85 3.01
N VAL A 89 8.54 2.41 3.85
CA VAL A 89 7.43 1.56 3.44
C VAL A 89 6.33 2.42 2.84
N TYR A 90 5.93 2.09 1.62
CA TYR A 90 4.80 2.70 0.93
C TYR A 90 3.68 1.69 0.79
N ARG A 91 2.45 2.19 0.99
CA ARG A 91 1.24 1.51 0.55
C ARG A 91 0.97 1.94 -0.89
N ILE A 92 0.97 1.00 -1.81
CA ILE A 92 0.70 1.23 -3.24
C ILE A 92 -0.72 0.77 -3.51
N ASP A 93 -1.58 1.73 -3.81
CA ASP A 93 -2.98 1.51 -4.13
C ASP A 93 -3.16 1.46 -5.66
N ILE A 94 -3.81 0.41 -6.17
CA ILE A 94 -3.93 0.10 -7.59
C ILE A 94 -5.41 -0.04 -7.95
N GLN A 95 -5.83 0.68 -9.00
CA GLN A 95 -7.17 0.62 -9.57
C GLN A 95 -7.10 0.45 -11.09
N ALA A 96 -8.03 -0.33 -11.63
CA ALA A 96 -8.19 -0.52 -13.07
C ALA A 96 -9.38 0.30 -13.57
N CYS A 97 -9.16 1.13 -14.60
CA CYS A 97 -10.17 1.98 -15.19
C CYS A 97 -10.38 1.59 -16.66
N ASN A 98 -11.65 1.54 -17.10
CA ASN A 98 -12.00 1.31 -18.50
C ASN A 98 -12.53 2.61 -19.14
N HIS A 99 -13.06 2.53 -20.37
CA HIS A 99 -13.59 3.68 -21.11
C HIS A 99 -14.80 4.36 -20.43
N ALA A 100 -15.56 3.62 -19.61
CA ALA A 100 -16.72 4.13 -18.89
C ALA A 100 -16.38 4.67 -17.49
N ALA A 101 -15.09 4.71 -17.12
CA ALA A 101 -14.66 5.11 -15.78
C ALA A 101 -14.98 6.58 -15.45
N ALA A 102 -15.16 7.44 -16.46
CA ALA A 102 -15.58 8.82 -16.25
C ALA A 102 -17.00 8.92 -15.65
N ASP A 103 -17.88 7.98 -16.00
CA ASP A 103 -19.29 8.00 -15.61
C ASP A 103 -19.59 7.03 -14.47
N LEU A 104 -18.94 5.86 -14.46
CA LEU A 104 -19.21 4.76 -13.52
C LEU A 104 -18.13 4.59 -12.45
N GLY A 105 -16.99 5.29 -12.56
CA GLY A 105 -15.82 5.09 -11.72
C GLY A 105 -14.94 3.91 -12.13
N CYS A 106 -13.80 3.76 -11.45
CA CYS A 106 -12.86 2.66 -11.67
C CYS A 106 -13.22 1.43 -10.81
N SER A 107 -12.46 0.36 -10.98
CA SER A 107 -12.58 -0.84 -10.13
C SER A 107 -12.36 -0.52 -8.65
N MET A 108 -12.75 -1.47 -7.79
CA MET A 108 -12.30 -1.48 -6.41
C MET A 108 -10.76 -1.41 -6.34
N GLN A 109 -10.27 -0.76 -5.29
CA GLN A 109 -8.85 -0.57 -5.04
C GLN A 109 -8.24 -1.84 -4.46
N ASN A 110 -7.15 -2.31 -5.07
CA ASN A 110 -6.27 -3.30 -4.47
C ASN A 110 -5.03 -2.60 -3.92
N TYR A 111 -4.33 -3.20 -2.95
CA TYR A 111 -3.15 -2.58 -2.37
C TYR A 111 -2.04 -3.58 -2.06
N VAL A 112 -0.81 -3.09 -2.13
CA VAL A 112 0.39 -3.83 -1.74
C VAL A 112 1.32 -2.92 -0.94
N PHE A 113 2.10 -3.51 -0.04
CA PHE A 113 3.16 -2.79 0.66
C PHE A 113 4.51 -3.11 0.04
N ALA A 114 5.30 -2.08 -0.21
CA ALA A 114 6.67 -2.22 -0.69
C ALA A 114 7.58 -1.24 0.06
N ARG A 115 8.85 -1.63 0.24
CA ARG A 115 9.87 -0.77 0.85
C ARG A 115 10.89 -0.37 -0.20
N THR A 116 11.27 0.89 -0.20
CA THR A 116 12.36 1.40 -1.04
C THR A 116 13.72 0.91 -0.53
N MET A 117 14.72 0.91 -1.41
CA MET A 117 16.08 0.53 -1.05
C MET A 117 16.68 1.53 -0.03
N PRO A 118 17.62 1.09 0.82
CA PRO A 118 18.41 1.99 1.64
C PRO A 118 19.31 2.87 0.77
N GLU A 119 19.56 4.09 1.24
CA GLU A 119 20.54 5.00 0.65
C GLU A 119 21.91 4.77 1.31
N PRO A 120 22.98 4.57 0.52
CA PRO A 120 24.33 4.42 1.07
C PRO A 120 24.74 5.64 1.89
N HIS A 121 25.38 5.42 3.04
CA HIS A 121 25.88 6.47 3.94
C HIS A 121 24.82 7.40 4.54
N ALA A 122 23.52 7.11 4.37
CA ALA A 122 22.45 7.91 4.95
C ALA A 122 22.39 7.83 6.49
N ASP A 123 22.92 6.75 7.06
CA ASP A 123 23.00 6.52 8.51
C ASP A 123 24.33 6.98 9.12
N ASP A 124 25.27 7.45 8.30
CA ASP A 124 26.58 7.90 8.77
C ASP A 124 26.43 9.20 9.55
N ILE A 125 27.16 9.31 10.67
CA ILE A 125 27.19 10.53 11.49
C ILE A 125 27.73 11.69 10.65
N PRO A 126 26.94 12.75 10.39
CA PRO A 126 27.42 13.87 9.61
C PRO A 126 28.48 14.67 10.38
N GLY A 127 29.36 15.35 9.64
CA GLY A 127 30.34 16.28 10.24
C GLY A 127 31.37 15.61 11.15
N SER A 128 31.84 16.37 12.15
CA SER A 128 32.90 15.94 13.05
C SER A 128 32.37 15.74 14.47
N MET A 129 32.82 14.66 15.12
CA MET A 129 32.61 14.45 16.54
C MET A 129 33.44 15.45 17.35
N ALA A 130 32.80 16.11 18.32
CA ALA A 130 33.47 16.96 19.29
C ALA A 130 33.60 16.24 20.63
N ALA A 131 34.79 16.32 21.23
CA ALA A 131 35.09 15.81 22.56
C ALA A 131 35.48 16.97 23.47
N LYS A 132 34.87 17.04 24.66
CA LYS A 132 35.19 18.05 25.68
C LYS A 132 35.54 17.36 26.99
N LEU A 133 36.71 17.67 27.55
CA LEU A 133 37.09 17.22 28.87
C LEU A 133 36.31 18.03 29.91
N LEU A 134 35.40 17.39 30.64
CA LEU A 134 34.65 18.06 31.71
C LEU A 134 35.45 18.09 33.02
N ASN A 135 36.25 17.04 33.27
CA ASN A 135 37.21 16.94 34.37
C ASN A 135 38.22 15.82 34.05
N SER A 136 39.16 15.52 34.96
CA SER A 136 40.27 14.58 34.72
C SER A 136 39.85 13.19 34.21
N ASN A 137 38.61 12.75 34.49
CA ASN A 137 38.14 11.39 34.17
C ASN A 137 36.83 11.36 33.36
N ILE A 138 36.26 12.50 32.97
CA ILE A 138 34.99 12.58 32.23
C ILE A 138 35.20 13.32 30.91
N VAL A 139 34.87 12.64 29.83
CA VAL A 139 34.83 13.19 28.47
C VAL A 139 33.38 13.26 28.01
N PHE A 140 32.94 14.44 27.59
CA PHE A 140 31.66 14.64 26.94
C PHE A 140 31.84 14.57 25.43
N LEU A 141 31.17 13.61 24.80
CA LEU A 141 31.14 13.43 23.35
C LEU A 141 29.85 14.01 22.79
N SER A 142 29.95 14.69 21.66
CA SER A 142 28.80 15.22 20.92
C SER A 142 29.04 15.15 19.43
N TRP A 143 28.00 14.79 18.68
CA TRP A 143 27.98 14.75 17.23
C TRP A 143 26.59 15.16 16.73
N PRO A 144 26.46 15.67 15.50
CA PRO A 144 25.15 15.91 14.91
C PRO A 144 24.50 14.59 14.48
N GLU A 145 23.18 14.54 14.55
CA GLU A 145 22.39 13.38 14.11
C GLU A 145 22.22 13.39 12.58
N PRO A 146 22.27 12.21 11.91
CA PRO A 146 21.93 12.08 10.50
C PRO A 146 20.55 12.67 10.18
N THR A 147 20.47 13.56 9.18
CA THR A 147 19.23 14.31 8.89
C THR A 147 18.16 13.45 8.22
N ASN A 148 18.56 12.48 7.40
CA ASN A 148 17.67 11.55 6.71
C ASN A 148 18.26 10.14 6.82
N PRO A 149 18.09 9.44 7.95
CA PRO A 149 18.56 8.07 8.12
C PRO A 149 17.65 7.09 7.38
N ASN A 150 18.15 5.88 7.11
CA ASN A 150 17.39 4.74 6.59
C ASN A 150 16.38 4.25 7.65
N GLY A 151 15.30 5.02 7.84
CA GLY A 151 14.27 4.75 8.82
C GLY A 151 14.52 5.50 10.13
N LEU A 152 14.72 4.76 11.23
CA LEU A 152 14.86 5.30 12.57
C LEU A 152 16.17 4.85 13.20
N ILE A 153 16.91 5.79 13.79
CA ILE A 153 18.13 5.48 14.55
C ILE A 153 17.73 4.93 15.92
N ILE A 154 18.19 3.72 16.24
CA ILE A 154 17.80 3.00 17.46
C ILE A 154 18.86 3.16 18.56
N LEU A 155 20.14 3.19 18.19
CA LEU A 155 21.27 3.31 19.11
C LEU A 155 22.50 3.86 18.42
N TYR A 156 23.46 4.31 19.24
CA TYR A 156 24.83 4.62 18.81
C TYR A 156 25.80 3.74 19.60
N GLU A 157 26.83 3.22 18.94
CA GLU A 157 27.90 2.46 19.57
C GLU A 157 29.18 3.30 19.58
N ILE A 158 29.82 3.42 20.75
CA ILE A 158 31.07 4.17 20.91
C ILE A 158 32.18 3.18 21.27
N THR A 159 33.18 3.08 20.41
CA THR A 159 34.39 2.29 20.64
C THR A 159 35.54 3.22 21.03
N VAL A 160 36.19 2.93 22.15
CA VAL A 160 37.33 3.72 22.67
C VAL A 160 38.52 2.79 22.82
N TRP A 161 39.68 3.21 22.34
CA TRP A 161 40.94 2.51 22.53
C TRP A 161 41.98 3.47 23.11
N ARG A 162 42.88 2.91 23.93
CA ARG A 162 44.09 3.60 24.40
C ARG A 162 45.26 2.98 23.66
N GLU A 163 45.98 3.79 22.90
CA GLU A 163 47.23 3.37 22.30
C GLU A 163 48.30 3.33 23.42
N GLN A 164 48.91 2.16 23.63
CA GLN A 164 50.04 2.03 24.53
C GLN A 164 51.30 2.45 23.77
N VAL A 165 51.89 3.56 24.20
CA VAL A 165 53.24 3.99 23.80
C VAL A 165 54.27 3.35 24.72
#